data_AF-A0A679KCY0-F1
#
_entry.id   AF-A0A679KCY0-F1
#
_cell.length_a   1.000
_cell.length_b   1.000
_cell.length_c   1.000
_cell.angle_alpha   90.00
_cell.angle_beta   90.00
_cell.angle_gamma   90.00
#
_symmetry.space_group_name_H-M   'P 1'
#
loop_
_entity.id
_entity.type
_entity.pdbx_description
1 polymer ?
#
loop_
_entity_poly.entity_id
_entity_poly.type
_entity_poly.pdbx_seq_one_letter_code
_entity_poly.pdbx_strand_id
1 'polypeptide(L)' 'MERRDERELREELVTLRGEHRKLDCEIAALEGDASADQLLIKRLKKKKLVLKDRITQIEDKLLPDIIA' A
#
# COMPACT_ATOMS: atom_id res chain seq x y z
N MET A 1 15.67 -18.47 -14.72
CA MET A 1 15.28 -18.37 -13.30
C MET A 1 14.17 -17.34 -13.06
N GLU A 2 13.80 -16.52 -14.05
CA GLU A 2 12.93 -15.32 -13.92
C GLU A 2 11.45 -15.53 -13.55
N ARG A 3 10.89 -16.74 -13.68
CA ARG A 3 9.46 -16.97 -13.41
C ARG A 3 9.10 -17.06 -11.91
N ARG A 4 10.09 -17.26 -11.04
CA ARG A 4 9.86 -17.44 -9.60
C ARG A 4 9.63 -16.09 -8.92
N ASP A 5 10.44 -15.10 -9.32
CA ASP A 5 10.37 -13.72 -8.85
C ASP A 5 9.00 -13.09 -9.14
N GLU A 6 8.41 -13.34 -10.30
CA GLU A 6 7.10 -12.79 -10.69
C GLU A 6 5.95 -13.30 -9.78
N ARG A 7 6.04 -14.55 -9.34
CA ARG A 7 5.05 -15.16 -8.45
C ARG A 7 5.19 -14.60 -7.03
N GLU A 8 6.43 -14.51 -6.54
CA GLU A 8 6.75 -13.92 -5.23
C GLU A 8 6.35 -12.45 -5.17
N LEU A 9 6.62 -11.67 -6.23
CA LEU A 9 6.20 -10.28 -6.35
C LEU A 9 4.67 -10.14 -6.36
N ARG A 10 3.93 -11.05 -7.01
CA ARG A 10 2.46 -11.06 -6.95
C ARG A 10 1.93 -11.37 -5.55
N GLU A 11 2.53 -12.32 -4.85
CA GLU A 11 2.15 -12.65 -3.47
C GLU A 11 2.44 -11.49 -2.51
N GLU A 12 3.59 -10.84 -2.66
CA GLU A 12 3.96 -9.63 -1.90
C GLU A 12 2.99 -8.48 -2.22
N LEU A 13 2.64 -8.28 -3.48
CA LEU A 13 1.67 -7.26 -3.90
C LEU A 13 0.28 -7.46 -3.28
N VAL A 14 -0.22 -8.70 -3.25
CA VAL A 14 -1.50 -9.02 -2.60
C VAL A 14 -1.43 -8.71 -1.11
N THR A 15 -0.31 -9.07 -0.46
CA THR A 15 -0.07 -8.79 0.95
C THR A 15 -0.06 -7.28 1.22
N LEU A 16 0.74 -6.52 0.47
CA LEU A 16 0.86 -5.07 0.58
C LEU A 16 -0.47 -4.36 0.30
N ARG A 17 -1.25 -4.80 -0.69
CA ARG A 17 -2.60 -4.27 -0.94
C ARG A 17 -3.54 -4.52 0.23
N GLY A 18 -3.46 -5.70 0.84
CA GLY A 18 -4.21 -6.02 2.06
C GLY A 18 -3.84 -5.12 3.23
N GLU A 19 -2.54 -4.93 3.47
CA GLU A 19 -2.04 -4.01 4.50
C GLU A 19 -2.44 -2.56 4.23
N HIS A 20 -2.29 -2.08 2.99
CA HIS A 20 -2.72 -0.74 2.59
C HIS A 20 -4.20 -0.54 2.87
N ARG A 21 -5.06 -1.51 2.53
CA ARG A 21 -6.51 -1.43 2.79
C ARG A 21 -6.83 -1.40 4.27
N LYS A 22 -6.14 -2.20 5.10
CA LYS A 22 -6.29 -2.14 6.56
C LYS A 22 -5.92 -0.76 7.10
N LEU A 23 -4.79 -0.22 6.65
CA LEU A 23 -4.31 1.10 7.04
C LEU A 23 -5.27 2.21 6.61
N ASP A 24 -5.91 2.06 5.44
CA ASP A 24 -6.99 2.92 4.95
C ASP A 24 -8.19 2.92 5.90
N CYS A 25 -8.66 1.73 6.30
CA CYS A 25 -9.77 1.60 7.25
C CYS A 25 -9.42 2.20 8.63
N GLU A 26 -8.19 2.00 9.11
CA GLU A 26 -7.71 2.61 10.36
C GLU A 26 -7.71 4.14 10.28
N ILE A 27 -7.21 4.71 9.17
CA ILE A 27 -7.24 6.14 8.92
C ILE A 27 -8.69 6.64 8.87
N ALA A 28 -9.57 5.98 8.12
CA ALA A 28 -10.97 6.39 7.99
C ALA A 28 -11.72 6.35 9.33
N ALA A 29 -11.45 5.35 10.17
CA ALA A 29 -12.01 5.26 11.52
C ALA A 29 -11.53 6.42 12.40
N LEU A 30 -10.24 6.76 12.34
CA LEU A 30 -9.68 7.90 13.07
C LEU A 30 -10.17 9.24 12.53
N GLU A 31 -10.31 9.41 11.21
CA GLU A 31 -10.84 10.64 10.62
C GLU A 31 -12.32 10.88 10.96
N GLY A 32 -13.07 9.83 11.29
CA GLY A 32 -14.44 9.92 11.78
C GLY A 32 -14.56 10.37 13.24
N ASP A 33 -13.47 10.35 14.01
CA ASP A 33 -13.44 10.75 15.41
C ASP A 33 -12.90 12.19 15.54
N ALA A 34 -13.72 13.10 16.05
CA ALA A 34 -13.36 14.51 16.22
C ALA A 34 -12.22 14.73 17.24
N SER A 35 -11.96 13.74 18.11
CA SER A 35 -10.87 13.77 19.09
C SER A 35 -9.62 13.02 18.60
N ALA A 36 -9.63 12.51 17.37
CA ALA A 36 -8.48 11.78 16.85
C ALA A 36 -7.25 12.67 16.72
N ASP A 37 -6.12 12.07 17.10
CA ASP A 37 -4.83 12.75 17.06
C ASP A 37 -4.41 12.97 15.60
N GLN A 38 -4.48 14.23 15.17
CA GLN A 38 -4.10 14.66 13.82
C GLN A 38 -2.65 14.28 13.48
N LEU A 39 -1.77 14.17 14.49
CA LEU A 39 -0.38 13.78 14.30
C LEU A 39 -0.26 12.28 14.01
N LEU A 40 -1.10 11.46 14.66
CA LEU A 40 -1.24 10.03 14.37
C LEU A 40 -1.79 9.81 12.96
N ILE A 41 -2.85 10.51 12.58
CA ILE A 41 -3.46 10.43 11.24
C ILE A 41 -2.42 10.79 10.17
N LYS A 42 -1.65 11.88 10.35
CA LYS A 42 -0.57 12.27 9.43
C LYS A 42 0.51 11.18 9.30
N ARG A 43 0.90 10.54 10.40
CA ARG A 43 1.87 9.42 10.38
C ARG A 43 1.31 8.21 9.63
N LEU A 44 0.05 7.86 9.84
CA LEU A 44 -0.61 6.76 9.14
C LEU A 44 -0.74 7.06 7.65
N LYS A 45 -1.16 8.27 7.26
CA LYS A 45 -1.20 8.70 5.86
C LYS A 45 0.17 8.61 5.19
N LYS A 46 1.25 8.96 5.91
CA LYS A 46 2.62 8.79 5.40
C LYS A 46 2.97 7.30 5.20
N LYS A 47 2.63 6.43 6.16
CA LYS A 47 2.82 4.97 6.01
C LYS A 47 2.02 4.42 4.82
N LYS A 48 0.77 4.86 4.66
CA LYS A 48 -0.10 4.50 3.53
C LYS A 48 0.54 4.90 2.19
N LEU A 49 1.12 6.10 2.11
CA LEU A 49 1.81 6.57 0.91
C LEU A 49 3.02 5.69 0.57
N VAL A 50 3.82 5.30 1.56
CA VAL A 50 4.97 4.40 1.36
C VAL A 50 4.51 3.02 0.89
N LEU A 51 3.44 2.47 1.47
CA LEU A 51 2.87 1.20 1.02
C LEU A 51 2.39 1.29 -0.43
N LYS A 52 1.70 2.38 -0.79
CA LYS A 52 1.26 2.63 -2.17
C LYS A 52 2.44 2.72 -3.13
N ASP A 53 3.49 3.45 -2.79
CA ASP A 53 4.69 3.60 -3.62
C ASP A 53 5.36 2.24 -3.87
N ARG A 54 5.44 1.41 -2.82
CA ARG A 54 5.99 0.06 -2.91
C ARG A 54 5.14 -0.88 -3.74
N ILE A 55 3.80 -0.78 -3.64
CA ILE A 55 2.86 -1.48 -4.52
C ILE A 55 3.11 -1.06 -5.97
N THR A 56 3.20 0.25 -6.24
CA THR A 56 3.47 0.76 -7.59
C THR A 56 4.79 0.25 -8.14
N GLN A 57 5.88 0.24 -7.35
CA GLN A 57 7.17 -0.32 -7.80
C GLN A 57 7.09 -1.82 -8.14
N ILE A 58 6.30 -2.59 -7.40
CA ILE A 58 6.11 -4.01 -7.67
C ILE A 58 5.19 -4.21 -8.88
N GLU A 59 4.13 -3.41 -9.01
CA GLU A 59 3.27 -3.38 -10.19
C GLU A 59 4.06 -3.02 -11.45
N ASP A 60 4.93 -2.01 -11.40
CA ASP A 60 5.77 -1.58 -12.51
C ASP A 60 6.74 -2.68 -12.96
N LYS A 61 7.32 -3.43 -12.01
CA LYS A 61 8.14 -4.61 -12.29
C LYS A 61 7.36 -5.79 -12.87
N LEU A 62 6.09 -5.95 -12.50
CA LEU A 62 5.22 -7.05 -12.93
C LEU A 62 4.45 -6.75 -14.22
N LEU A 63 4.15 -5.48 -14.47
CA LEU A 63 3.29 -4.96 -15.53
C LEU A 63 3.95 -3.73 -16.18
N PRO A 64 5.14 -3.86 -16.78
CA PRO A 64 5.86 -2.74 -17.40
C PRO A 64 5.11 -2.10 -18.59
N ASP A 65 3.93 -2.58 -18.96
CA ASP A 65 3.22 -2.26 -20.22
C ASP A 65 1.95 -1.41 -20.03
N ILE A 66 1.56 -1.03 -18.79
CA ILE A 66 0.27 -0.34 -18.54
C ILE A 66 0.44 1.18 -18.31
N ILE A 67 1.68 1.66 -18.12
CA ILE A 67 2.00 3.08 -17.95
C ILE A 67 2.89 3.53 -19.12
N ALA A 68 2.34 3.51 -20.34
CA ALA A 68 2.89 4.14 -21.54
C ALA A 68 1.83 5.04 -22.18
#